data_AF-A0A968AC98-F1
#
_entry.id   AF-A0A968AC98-F1
#
_cell.length_a   1.000
_cell.length_b   1.000
_cell.length_c   1.000
_cell.angle_alpha   90.00
_cell.angle_beta   90.00
_cell.angle_gamma   90.00
#
_symmetry.space_group_name_H-M   'P 1'
#
loop_
_entity.id
_entity.type
_entity.pdbx_description
1 polymer ?
#
loop_
_entity_poly.entity_id
_entity_poly.type
_entity_poly.pdbx_seq_one_letter_code
_entity_poly.pdbx_strand_id
1 'polypeptide(L)'
;MIKANLISIGLLVPSLVVPVGLFILLWDIDRLFTGLSNIFEHPLYLISGFLLLVILHELIHGLTWQFLTGADNQLIQYGFQWKTITPYAHIKKPIGIQPYRWGAAMPGIILGIIPLI
;
A
#
# COMPACT_ATOMS: atom_id res chain seq x y z
N MET A 1 14.22 -8.30 13.27
CA MET A 1 13.29 -8.62 12.16
C MET A 1 12.01 -9.29 12.65
N ILE A 2 12.05 -10.33 13.50
CA ILE A 2 10.84 -11.07 13.96
C ILE A 2 9.76 -10.14 14.55
N LYS A 3 10.12 -9.23 15.46
CA LYS A 3 9.16 -8.28 16.07
C LYS A 3 8.43 -7.41 15.03
N ALA A 4 9.15 -6.93 14.01
CA ALA A 4 8.54 -6.12 12.95
C ALA A 4 7.57 -6.96 12.12
N ASN A 5 7.94 -8.20 11.76
CA ASN A 5 7.06 -9.10 11.02
C ASN A 5 5.79 -9.44 11.82
N LEU A 6 5.89 -9.67 13.13
CA LEU A 6 4.72 -9.90 13.99
C LEU A 6 3.79 -8.68 14.03
N ILE A 7 4.35 -7.48 14.11
CA ILE A 7 3.56 -6.24 14.04
C ILE A 7 2.88 -6.12 12.67
N SER A 8 3.60 -6.39 11.57
CA SER A 8 3.04 -6.35 10.22
C SER A 8 1.88 -7.33 10.06
N ILE A 9 2.00 -8.55 10.60
CA ILE A 9 0.89 -9.53 10.61
C ILE A 9 -0.29 -8.98 11.42
N GLY A 10 -0.02 -8.40 12.60
CA GLY A 10 -1.05 -7.78 13.43
C GLY A 10 -1.78 -6.61 12.75
N LEU A 11 -1.11 -5.88 11.85
CA LEU A 11 -1.72 -4.81 11.05
C LEU A 11 -2.46 -5.36 9.81
N LEU A 12 -1.95 -6.43 9.21
CA LEU A 12 -2.53 -7.07 8.02
C LEU A 12 -3.95 -7.59 8.31
N VAL A 13 -4.15 -8.26 9.43
CA VAL A 13 -5.45 -8.85 9.79
C VAL A 13 -6.60 -7.83 9.82
N PRO A 14 -6.55 -6.73 10.61
CA PRO A 14 -7.62 -5.75 10.61
C PRO A 14 -7.76 -5.03 9.27
N SER A 15 -6.67 -4.80 8.53
CA SER A 15 -6.74 -4.17 7.19
C SER A 15 -7.50 -5.03 6.16
N LEU A 16 -7.63 -6.34 6.39
CA LEU A 16 -8.41 -7.23 5.55
C LEU A 16 -9.81 -7.46 6.12
N VAL A 17 -9.90 -7.78 7.41
CA VAL A 17 -11.15 -8.19 8.05
C VAL A 17 -12.16 -7.05 8.11
N VAL A 18 -11.72 -5.82 8.42
CA VAL A 18 -12.65 -4.69 8.55
C VAL A 18 -13.29 -4.33 7.21
N PRO A 19 -12.53 -4.11 6.11
CA PRO A 19 -13.16 -3.81 4.82
C PRO A 19 -14.04 -4.93 4.28
N VAL A 20 -13.62 -6.20 4.40
CA VAL A 20 -14.41 -7.34 3.93
C VAL A 20 -15.69 -7.49 4.77
N GLY A 21 -15.59 -7.34 6.10
CA GLY A 21 -16.74 -7.39 6.99
C GLY A 21 -17.75 -6.28 6.69
N LEU A 22 -17.27 -5.04 6.52
CA LEU A 22 -18.12 -3.90 6.14
C LEU A 22 -18.78 -4.13 4.77
N PHE A 23 -18.03 -4.67 3.80
CA PHE A 23 -18.58 -4.99 2.49
C PHE A 23 -19.73 -6.00 2.60
N ILE A 24 -19.53 -7.12 3.32
CA ILE A 24 -20.58 -8.14 3.50
C ILE A 24 -21.81 -7.55 4.22
N LEU A 25 -21.61 -6.70 5.24
CA LEU A 25 -22.71 -6.07 5.98
C LEU A 25 -23.54 -5.13 5.09
N LEU A 26 -22.90 -4.43 4.16
CA LEU A 26 -23.56 -3.47 3.27
C LEU A 26 -24.16 -4.13 2.01
N TRP A 27 -23.52 -5.19 1.52
CA TRP A 27 -23.71 -5.69 0.16
C TRP A 27 -23.93 -7.19 0.05
N ASP A 28 -24.08 -7.92 1.17
CA ASP A 28 -24.23 -9.37 1.24
C ASP A 28 -23.01 -10.20 0.80
N ILE A 29 -23.03 -11.48 1.15
CA ILE A 29 -21.92 -12.41 0.88
C ILE A 29 -21.92 -12.90 -0.58
N ASP A 30 -23.08 -12.94 -1.23
CA ASP A 30 -23.21 -13.42 -2.60
C ASP A 30 -22.55 -12.45 -3.58
N ARG A 31 -22.65 -11.14 -3.32
CA ARG A 31 -21.91 -10.12 -4.11
C ARG A 31 -20.41 -10.20 -3.91
N LEU A 32 -19.93 -10.57 -2.72
CA LEU A 32 -18.50 -10.77 -2.49
C LEU A 32 -17.98 -11.91 -3.38
N PHE A 33 -18.67 -13.05 -3.39
CA PHE A 33 -18.28 -14.19 -4.21
C PHE A 33 -18.40 -13.90 -5.71
N THR A 34 -19.44 -13.19 -6.13
CA THR A 34 -19.61 -12.76 -7.52
C THR A 34 -18.48 -11.80 -7.95
N GLY A 35 -18.09 -10.86 -7.08
CA GLY A 35 -16.96 -9.98 -7.34
C GLY A 35 -15.64 -10.74 -7.46
N LEU A 36 -15.39 -11.70 -6.56
CA LEU A 36 -14.21 -12.56 -6.60
C LEU A 36 -14.16 -13.40 -7.87
N SER A 37 -15.27 -14.05 -8.27
CA SER A 37 -15.30 -14.85 -9.50
C SER A 37 -15.01 -14.00 -10.73
N ASN A 38 -15.61 -12.81 -10.82
CA ASN A 38 -15.36 -11.86 -11.91
C ASN A 38 -13.88 -11.44 -11.98
N ILE A 39 -13.22 -11.24 -10.83
CA ILE A 39 -11.78 -10.94 -10.79
C ILE A 39 -10.95 -12.10 -11.36
N PHE A 40 -11.28 -13.35 -11.00
CA PHE A 40 -10.57 -14.54 -11.48
C PHE A 40 -10.81 -14.83 -12.97
N GLU A 41 -11.99 -14.49 -13.49
CA GLU A 41 -12.32 -14.57 -14.92
C GLU A 41 -11.59 -13.49 -15.75
N HIS A 42 -11.12 -12.43 -15.09
CA HIS A 42 -10.52 -11.25 -15.71
C HIS A 42 -9.12 -10.92 -15.14
N PRO A 43 -8.16 -11.86 -15.23
CA PRO A 43 -6.86 -11.74 -14.54
C PRO A 43 -6.02 -10.56 -15.04
N LEU A 44 -6.18 -10.11 -16.29
CA LEU A 44 -5.47 -8.94 -16.81
C LEU A 44 -5.85 -7.65 -16.10
N TYR A 45 -7.12 -7.49 -15.73
CA TYR A 45 -7.58 -6.34 -14.95
C TYR A 45 -7.01 -6.36 -13.53
N LEU A 46 -6.97 -7.54 -12.91
CA LEU A 46 -6.34 -7.72 -11.59
C LEU A 46 -4.86 -7.36 -11.64
N ILE A 47 -4.11 -7.93 -12.60
CA ILE A 47 -2.66 -7.74 -12.70
C ILE A 47 -2.34 -6.28 -13.01
N SER A 48 -3.02 -5.66 -13.98
CA SER A 48 -2.79 -4.26 -14.34
C SER A 48 -3.14 -3.31 -13.19
N GLY A 49 -4.27 -3.53 -12.51
CA GLY A 49 -4.67 -2.76 -11.33
C GLY A 49 -3.68 -2.91 -10.18
N PHE A 50 -3.22 -4.14 -9.91
CA PHE A 50 -2.21 -4.42 -8.90
C PHE A 50 -0.89 -3.71 -9.20
N LEU A 51 -0.38 -3.81 -10.43
CA LEU A 51 0.86 -3.14 -10.83
C LEU A 51 0.75 -1.62 -10.75
N LEU A 52 -0.39 -1.05 -11.16
CA LEU A 52 -0.67 0.38 -11.02
C LEU A 52 -0.66 0.79 -9.54
N LEU A 53 -1.35 0.05 -8.68
CA LEU A 53 -1.38 0.33 -7.24
C LEU A 53 -0.01 0.22 -6.59
N VAL A 54 0.83 -0.73 -7.01
CA VAL A 54 2.23 -0.84 -6.56
C VAL A 54 3.03 0.42 -6.94
N ILE A 55 2.91 0.88 -8.18
CA ILE A 55 3.60 2.10 -8.62
C ILE A 55 3.13 3.32 -7.81
N LEU A 56 1.81 3.45 -7.63
CA LEU A 56 1.23 4.53 -6.83
C LEU A 56 1.66 4.45 -5.36
N HIS A 57 1.75 3.24 -4.79
CA HIS A 57 2.19 3.01 -3.43
C HIS A 57 3.61 3.57 -3.20
N GLU A 58 4.55 3.17 -4.04
CA GLU A 58 5.93 3.67 -3.93
C GLU A 58 6.00 5.18 -4.18
N LEU A 59 5.27 5.70 -5.17
CA LEU A 59 5.22 7.13 -5.45
C LEU A 59 4.73 7.94 -4.25
N ILE A 60 3.71 7.46 -3.53
CA ILE A 60 3.18 8.13 -2.34
C ILE A 60 4.25 8.21 -1.24
N HIS A 61 5.07 7.17 -1.03
CA HIS A 61 6.20 7.25 -0.10
C HIS A 61 7.12 8.43 -0.44
N GLY A 62 7.56 8.48 -1.70
CA GLY A 62 8.48 9.49 -2.18
C GLY A 62 7.92 10.91 -2.12
N LEU A 63 6.68 11.12 -2.58
CA LEU A 63 5.99 12.41 -2.51
C LEU A 63 5.82 12.88 -1.07
N THR A 64 5.49 11.97 -0.15
CA THR A 64 5.35 12.31 1.27
C THR A 64 6.69 12.78 1.86
N TRP A 65 7.79 12.10 1.55
CA TRP A 65 9.12 12.55 2.00
C TRP A 65 9.54 13.87 1.38
N GLN A 66 9.26 14.11 0.10
CA GLN A 66 9.53 15.40 -0.55
C GLN A 66 8.78 16.52 0.16
N PHE A 67 7.48 16.35 0.36
CA PHE A 67 6.63 17.34 1.01
C PHE A 67 7.08 17.67 2.44
N LEU A 68 7.36 16.64 3.25
CA LEU A 68 7.70 16.82 4.66
C LEU A 68 9.14 17.26 4.92
N THR A 69 10.04 17.15 3.93
CA THR A 69 11.47 17.47 4.11
C THR A 69 12.01 18.51 3.15
N GLY A 70 11.16 19.02 2.23
CA GLY A 70 11.57 19.91 1.14
C GLY A 70 12.66 19.31 0.26
N ALA A 71 12.73 17.99 0.13
CA ALA A 71 13.76 17.32 -0.65
C ALA A 71 13.50 17.45 -2.14
N ASP A 72 14.56 17.71 -2.91
CA ASP A 72 14.50 17.65 -4.37
C ASP A 72 14.14 16.25 -4.86
N ASN A 73 13.43 16.17 -5.98
CA ASN A 73 13.01 14.90 -6.57
C ASN A 73 14.18 13.95 -6.87
N GLN A 74 15.36 14.50 -7.18
CA GLN A 74 16.59 13.72 -7.44
C GLN A 74 17.09 12.92 -6.23
N LEU A 75 16.66 13.29 -5.02
CA LEU A 75 17.00 12.61 -3.78
C LEU A 75 16.08 11.43 -3.47
N ILE A 76 14.95 11.28 -4.19
CA ILE A 76 14.11 10.10 -4.10
C ILE A 76 14.57 9.07 -5.13
N GLN A 77 14.71 7.83 -4.69
CA GLN A 77 15.01 6.71 -5.55
C GLN A 77 13.90 5.68 -5.46
N TYR A 78 13.39 5.31 -6.62
CA TYR A 78 12.48 4.18 -6.81
C TYR A 78 13.23 3.04 -7.47
N GLY A 79 12.86 1.81 -7.15
CA GLY A 79 13.44 0.64 -7.79
C GLY A 79 12.69 -0.64 -7.48
N PHE A 80 13.28 -1.75 -7.90
CA PHE A 80 12.73 -3.08 -7.70
C PHE A 80 13.83 -4.06 -7.30
N GLN A 81 13.65 -4.73 -6.16
CA GLN A 81 14.56 -5.75 -5.68
C GLN A 81 14.11 -7.13 -6.16
N TRP A 82 14.73 -7.62 -7.23
CA TRP A 82 14.37 -8.90 -7.87
C TRP A 82 14.46 -10.12 -6.97
N LYS A 83 15.43 -10.16 -6.05
CA LYS A 83 15.63 -11.31 -5.13
C LYS A 83 14.45 -11.53 -4.17
N THR A 84 13.75 -10.46 -3.81
CA THR A 84 12.62 -10.50 -2.87
C THR A 84 11.30 -10.10 -3.52
N ILE A 85 11.31 -9.79 -4.82
CA ILE A 85 10.16 -9.32 -5.60
C ILE A 85 9.51 -8.12 -4.89
N THR A 86 10.35 -7.15 -4.51
CA THR A 86 9.91 -6.02 -3.67
C THR A 86 10.16 -4.70 -4.39
N PRO A 87 9.12 -3.95 -4.78
CA PRO A 87 9.28 -2.57 -5.17
C PRO A 87 9.76 -1.75 -3.96
N TYR A 88 10.50 -0.68 -4.19
CA TYR A 88 10.94 0.17 -3.09
C TYR A 88 11.03 1.63 -3.50
N ALA A 89 10.80 2.50 -2.52
CA ALA A 89 11.16 3.90 -2.52
C ALA A 89 12.08 4.18 -1.33
N HIS A 90 13.10 5.01 -1.52
CA HIS A 90 13.84 5.59 -0.39
C HIS A 90 14.35 7.00 -0.70
N ILE A 91 14.62 7.77 0.35
CA ILE A 91 15.30 9.05 0.26
C ILE A 91 16.81 8.87 0.50
N LYS A 92 17.65 9.51 -0.31
CA LYS A 92 19.12 9.37 -0.28
C LYS A 92 19.80 10.20 0.82
N LYS A 93 19.08 11.11 1.47
CA LYS A 93 19.58 11.93 2.58
C LYS A 93 19.02 11.44 3.92
N PRO A 94 19.75 11.65 5.04
CA PRO A 94 19.18 11.48 6.36
C PRO A 94 17.96 12.38 6.55
N ILE A 95 16.91 11.85 7.20
CA ILE A 95 15.69 12.57 7.52
C ILE A 95 15.33 12.38 9.00
N GLY A 96 14.54 13.32 9.54
CA GLY A 96 13.99 13.18 10.87
C GLY A 96 13.02 12.01 10.99
N ILE A 97 12.77 11.54 12.21
CA ILE A 97 11.89 10.41 12.48
C ILE A 97 10.44 10.66 12.06
N GLN A 98 9.95 11.90 12.15
CA GLN A 98 8.57 12.23 11.80
C GLN A 98 8.30 12.09 10.29
N PRO A 99 9.08 12.72 9.39
CA PRO A 99 8.97 12.46 7.95
C PRO A 99 9.12 10.99 7.57
N TYR A 100 10.02 10.26 8.26
CA TYR A 100 10.19 8.83 8.03
C TYR A 100 8.90 8.05 8.32
N ARG A 101 8.30 8.27 9.50
CA ARG A 101 7.06 7.59 9.92
C ARG A 101 5.89 7.92 9.02
N TRP A 102 5.71 9.18 8.68
CA TRP A 102 4.63 9.59 7.78
C TRP A 102 4.82 9.05 6.38
N GLY A 103 6.03 9.13 5.83
CA GLY A 103 6.31 8.53 4.53
C GLY A 103 5.97 7.05 4.51
N ALA A 104 6.35 6.29 5.54
CA ALA A 104 6.01 4.87 5.64
C ALA A 104 4.49 4.59 5.78
N ALA A 105 3.74 5.47 6.46
CA ALA A 105 2.31 5.27 6.72
C ALA A 105 1.38 5.72 5.58
N MET A 106 1.77 6.75 4.82
CA MET A 106 0.87 7.44 3.88
C MET A 106 0.26 6.56 2.78
N PRO A 107 0.95 5.56 2.18
CA PRO A 107 0.30 4.70 1.19
C PRO A 107 -0.86 3.90 1.78
N GLY A 108 -0.73 3.41 3.02
CA GLY A 108 -1.81 2.72 3.71
C GLY A 108 -3.00 3.63 4.04
N ILE A 109 -2.73 4.91 4.32
CA ILE A 109 -3.78 5.90 4.56
C ILE A 109 -4.51 6.23 3.25
N ILE A 110 -3.77 6.63 2.21
CA ILE A 110 -4.35 7.12 0.94
C ILE A 110 -5.01 6.00 0.14
N LEU A 111 -4.35 4.85 0.01
CA LEU A 111 -4.86 3.76 -0.82
C LEU A 111 -5.72 2.75 -0.03
N GLY A 112 -5.70 2.81 1.31
CA GLY A 112 -6.43 1.89 2.18
C GLY A 112 -7.56 2.54 2.96
N ILE A 113 -7.25 3.53 3.80
CA ILE A 113 -8.23 4.14 4.71
C ILE A 113 -9.18 5.08 3.98
N ILE A 114 -8.68 5.99 3.13
CA ILE A 114 -9.53 6.98 2.44
C ILE A 114 -10.61 6.30 1.57
N PRO A 115 -10.32 5.26 0.77
CA PRO A 115 -11.34 4.60 -0.04
C PRO A 115 -12.41 3.83 0.76
N LEU A 116 -12.20 3.65 2.06
CA LEU A 116 -13.14 2.94 2.94
C LEU A 116 -14.24 3.86 3.49
N ILE A 117 -14.06 5.18 3.40
CA ILE A 117 -14.97 6.22 3.91
C ILE A 117 -15.80 6.76 2.75
#